data_AF-A0A8S9ZCM1-F1
#
_entry.id   AF-A0A8S9ZCM1-F1
#
_cell.length_a   1.000
_cell.length_b   1.000
_cell.length_c   1.000
_cell.angle_alpha   90.00
_cell.angle_beta   90.00
_cell.angle_gamma   90.00
#
_symmetry.space_group_name_H-M   'P 1'
#
loop_
_entity.id
_entity.type
_entity.pdbx_description
1 polymer ?
#
loop_
_entity_poly.entity_id
_entity_poly.type
_entity_poly.pdbx_seq_one_letter_code
_entity_poly.pdbx_strand_id
1 'polypeptide(L)'
;ILVTGYPIPELVCDGLHLTEPRQVSKQQVGGTFAYSAVIDNITKAHLTTFHCEASNELGITNETIEFTTAPSEPVILSPSQTELADYYMLNWKVRSRAPLKNVTVEIEEFTSSNISNPMVPRSPRMRKIVYPLNPDNPNDVRTSVWAPSGHTEGSVSNQGRWEHVVWHHVANLSEDTEHGISLKVCNEHACRSSTVDPASHRPTSVAFRTARFSGSNNVDRIVLSQPPMDAAKAKNQPAVLRLMSSPDGAHLIHFSWLTFAASSVVITWIGQIILY
;
A
#
# COMPACT_ATOMS: atom_id res chain seq x y z
N ILE A 1 2.37 -2.54 -26.11
CA ILE A 1 1.69 -3.85 -26.22
C ILE A 1 2.73 -4.88 -26.62
N LEU A 2 2.80 -6.01 -25.92
CA LEU A 2 3.68 -7.11 -26.29
C LEU A 2 2.83 -8.22 -26.90
N VAL A 3 3.18 -8.65 -28.10
CA VAL A 3 2.50 -9.76 -28.78
C VAL A 3 3.51 -10.85 -29.03
N THR A 4 3.19 -12.06 -28.59
CA THR A 4 4.03 -13.25 -28.81
C THR A 4 3.23 -14.26 -29.60
N GLY A 5 3.79 -14.77 -30.69
CA GLY A 5 3.12 -15.77 -31.51
C GLY A 5 4.06 -16.52 -32.43
N TYR A 6 3.60 -17.70 -32.85
CA TYR A 6 4.25 -18.62 -33.77
C TYR A 6 3.18 -19.23 -34.68
N PRO A 7 3.09 -18.85 -35.98
CA PRO A 7 3.83 -17.81 -36.70
C PRO A 7 3.67 -16.37 -36.17
N ILE A 8 4.46 -15.43 -36.69
CA ILE A 8 4.37 -14.01 -36.32
C ILE A 8 2.94 -13.50 -36.55
N PRO A 9 2.26 -12.98 -35.52
CA PRO A 9 0.93 -12.41 -35.65
C PRO A 9 0.97 -10.93 -36.04
N GLU A 10 0.00 -10.52 -36.85
CA GLU A 10 -0.33 -9.12 -37.11
C GLU A 10 -1.22 -8.61 -35.98
N LEU A 11 -0.95 -7.40 -35.47
CA LEU A 11 -1.76 -6.75 -34.43
C LEU A 11 -2.49 -5.55 -35.02
N VAL A 12 -3.81 -5.55 -34.93
CA VAL A 12 -4.67 -4.43 -35.32
C VAL A 12 -5.46 -3.98 -34.10
N CYS A 13 -5.52 -2.67 -33.85
CA CYS A 13 -6.36 -2.10 -32.80
C CYS A 13 -7.33 -1.07 -33.38
N ASP A 14 -8.62 -1.25 -33.11
CA ASP A 14 -9.67 -0.38 -33.62
C ASP A 14 -9.58 1.01 -32.99
N GLY A 15 -9.30 2.02 -33.81
CA GLY A 15 -9.23 3.42 -33.36
C GLY A 15 -7.98 3.78 -32.55
N LEU A 16 -7.01 2.86 -32.41
CA LEU A 16 -5.73 3.12 -31.75
C LEU A 16 -4.58 2.95 -32.74
N HIS A 17 -3.95 4.06 -33.11
CA HIS A 17 -2.78 4.04 -33.99
C HIS A 17 -1.54 3.50 -33.26
N LEU A 18 -0.99 2.40 -33.80
CA LEU A 18 0.23 1.78 -33.32
C LEU A 18 1.42 2.15 -34.21
N THR A 19 2.59 2.26 -33.60
CA THR A 19 3.87 2.37 -34.32
C THR A 19 4.22 1.04 -34.98
N GLU A 20 5.18 1.09 -35.90
CA GLU A 20 5.78 -0.12 -36.46
C GLU A 20 6.28 -1.07 -35.35
N PRO A 21 6.08 -2.40 -35.51
CA PRO A 21 6.48 -3.38 -34.52
C PRO A 21 7.99 -3.46 -34.39
N ARG A 22 8.48 -3.35 -33.15
CA ARG A 22 9.88 -3.62 -32.83
C ARG A 22 10.03 -5.05 -32.32
N GLN A 23 10.84 -5.87 -32.99
CA GLN A 23 11.13 -7.21 -32.49
C GLN A 23 11.96 -7.15 -31.19
N VAL A 24 11.49 -7.84 -30.16
CA VAL A 24 12.13 -7.90 -28.83
C VAL A 24 12.79 -9.25 -28.59
N SER A 25 12.20 -10.32 -29.14
CA SER A 25 12.73 -11.68 -29.06
C SER A 25 12.49 -12.41 -30.38
N LYS A 26 13.49 -13.18 -30.82
CA LYS A 26 13.44 -13.94 -32.08
C LYS A 26 13.41 -15.44 -31.80
N GLN A 27 12.53 -16.16 -32.49
CA GLN A 27 12.58 -17.61 -32.61
C GLN A 27 12.48 -18.02 -34.09
N GLN A 28 12.64 -19.31 -34.39
CA GLN A 28 12.73 -19.81 -35.77
C GLN A 28 11.50 -19.49 -36.63
N VAL A 29 10.28 -19.58 -36.07
CA VAL A 29 9.02 -19.37 -36.80
C VAL A 29 8.21 -18.20 -36.21
N GLY A 30 8.76 -17.45 -35.25
CA GLY A 30 8.01 -16.38 -34.61
C GLY A 30 8.84 -15.54 -33.65
N GLY A 31 8.19 -15.04 -32.61
CA GLY A 31 8.86 -14.25 -31.58
C GLY A 31 7.93 -13.31 -30.86
N THR A 32 8.54 -12.35 -30.15
CA THR A 32 7.83 -11.32 -29.40
C THR A 32 8.09 -9.96 -30.03
N PHE A 33 7.02 -9.23 -30.29
CA PHE A 33 7.04 -7.90 -30.89
C PHE A 33 6.43 -6.89 -29.93
N ALA A 34 7.05 -5.72 -29.85
CA ALA A 34 6.58 -4.57 -29.09
C ALA A 34 5.96 -3.56 -30.04
N TYR A 35 4.68 -3.27 -29.83
CA TYR A 35 3.94 -2.20 -30.48
C TYR A 35 3.77 -1.06 -29.48
N SER A 36 4.04 0.17 -29.90
CA SER A 36 3.87 1.37 -29.07
C SER A 36 2.70 2.19 -29.61
N ALA A 37 1.95 2.83 -28.72
CA ALA A 37 0.98 3.86 -29.10
C ALA A 37 1.48 5.19 -28.54
N VAL A 38 1.54 6.21 -29.38
CA VAL A 38 1.94 7.57 -28.98
C VAL A 38 0.72 8.47 -29.10
N ILE A 39 0.31 9.06 -27.98
CA ILE A 39 -0.82 9.99 -27.91
C ILE A 39 -0.30 11.26 -27.27
N ASP A 40 -0.05 12.27 -28.10
CA ASP A 40 0.58 13.53 -27.67
C ASP A 40 -0.35 14.35 -26.77
N ASN A 41 -1.66 14.27 -27.00
CA ASN A 41 -2.65 14.97 -26.18
C ASN A 41 -3.87 14.08 -25.89
N ILE A 42 -4.05 13.73 -24.61
CA ILE A 42 -5.18 12.90 -24.16
C ILE A 42 -6.44 13.76 -24.11
N THR A 43 -7.46 13.37 -24.87
CA THR A 43 -8.79 14.01 -24.90
C THR A 43 -9.84 13.03 -24.39
N LYS A 44 -11.07 13.50 -24.15
CA LYS A 44 -12.19 12.63 -23.74
C LYS A 44 -12.46 11.50 -24.74
N ALA A 45 -12.23 11.72 -26.04
CA ALA A 45 -12.42 10.69 -27.06
C ALA A 45 -11.44 9.52 -26.90
N HIS A 46 -10.27 9.74 -26.29
CA HIS A 46 -9.30 8.69 -26.02
C HIS A 46 -9.64 7.87 -24.76
N LEU A 47 -10.55 8.35 -23.90
CA LEU A 47 -10.92 7.68 -22.65
C LEU A 47 -11.99 6.62 -22.91
N THR A 48 -11.60 5.57 -23.62
CA THR A 48 -12.49 4.48 -24.05
C THR A 48 -11.75 3.15 -24.00
N THR A 49 -12.47 2.09 -24.33
CA THR A 49 -11.93 0.75 -24.51
C THR A 49 -11.63 0.52 -25.99
N PHE A 50 -10.36 0.26 -26.30
CA PHE A 50 -9.91 -0.13 -27.62
C PHE A 50 -9.87 -1.65 -27.72
N HIS A 51 -10.32 -2.18 -28.86
CA HIS A 51 -10.30 -3.62 -29.13
C HIS A 51 -9.10 -3.90 -30.03
N CYS A 52 -8.26 -4.83 -29.60
CA CYS A 52 -7.07 -5.23 -30.33
C CYS A 52 -7.17 -6.71 -30.67
N GLU A 53 -6.96 -7.01 -31.95
CA GLU A 53 -6.92 -8.36 -32.48
C GLU A 53 -5.49 -8.67 -32.91
N ALA A 54 -4.96 -9.80 -32.42
CA ALA A 54 -3.73 -10.37 -32.93
C ALA A 54 -4.05 -11.66 -33.68
N SER A 55 -3.71 -11.72 -34.97
CA SER A 55 -4.07 -12.84 -35.85
C SER A 55 -2.89 -13.34 -36.68
N ASN A 56 -2.89 -14.65 -36.95
CA ASN A 56 -2.01 -15.31 -37.90
C ASN A 56 -2.76 -16.46 -38.60
N GLU A 57 -2.06 -17.22 -39.44
CA GLU A 57 -2.65 -18.36 -40.16
C GLU A 57 -3.18 -19.50 -39.27
N LEU A 58 -2.81 -19.55 -37.98
CA LEU A 58 -3.23 -20.60 -37.05
C LEU A 58 -4.35 -20.17 -36.12
N GLY A 59 -4.61 -18.87 -35.97
CA GLY A 59 -5.65 -18.40 -35.07
C GLY A 59 -5.65 -16.90 -34.81
N ILE A 60 -6.57 -16.52 -33.93
CA ILE A 60 -6.89 -15.14 -33.57
C ILE A 60 -7.01 -15.07 -32.05
N THR A 61 -6.46 -14.03 -31.45
CA THR A 61 -6.68 -13.67 -30.05
C THR A 61 -7.08 -12.21 -29.94
N ASN A 62 -8.05 -11.94 -29.08
CA ASN A 62 -8.60 -10.61 -28.87
C ASN A 62 -8.31 -10.14 -27.47
N GLU A 63 -7.89 -8.90 -27.33
CA GLU A 63 -7.65 -8.23 -26.05
C GLU A 63 -8.23 -6.83 -26.07
N THR A 64 -8.56 -6.31 -24.90
CA THR A 64 -9.08 -4.94 -24.76
C THR A 64 -8.13 -4.07 -23.97
N ILE A 65 -7.99 -2.82 -24.39
CA ILE A 65 -7.15 -1.83 -23.73
C ILE A 65 -8.05 -0.68 -23.30
N GLU A 66 -8.23 -0.51 -21.98
CA GLU A 66 -8.98 0.60 -21.40
C GLU A 66 -8.03 1.77 -21.14
N PHE A 67 -8.31 2.93 -21.74
CA PHE A 67 -7.73 4.19 -21.32
C PHE A 67 -8.70 4.91 -20.39
N THR A 68 -8.24 5.14 -19.16
CA THR A 68 -9.07 5.73 -18.12
C THR A 68 -8.28 6.78 -17.34
N THR A 69 -9.01 7.73 -16.77
CA THR A 69 -8.46 8.66 -15.78
C THR A 69 -8.61 8.12 -14.37
N ALA A 70 -9.32 7.00 -14.18
CA ALA A 70 -9.48 6.38 -12.88
C ALA A 70 -8.12 5.99 -12.29
N PRO A 71 -7.98 6.02 -10.94
CA PRO A 71 -6.82 5.42 -10.31
C PRO A 71 -6.77 3.91 -10.63
N SER A 72 -5.59 3.31 -10.50
CA SER A 72 -5.47 1.86 -10.55
C SER A 72 -6.34 1.22 -9.47
N GLU A 73 -6.55 -0.08 -9.59
CA GLU A 73 -7.14 -0.83 -8.49
C GLU A 73 -6.31 -0.66 -7.21
N PRO A 74 -6.94 -0.35 -6.06
CA PRO A 74 -6.24 -0.26 -4.79
C PRO A 74 -5.91 -1.66 -4.26
N VAL A 75 -4.69 -1.82 -3.74
CA VAL A 75 -4.18 -3.09 -3.21
C VAL A 75 -3.92 -2.94 -1.72
N ILE A 76 -4.59 -3.74 -0.90
CA ILE A 76 -4.39 -3.79 0.55
C ILE A 76 -3.08 -4.51 0.86
N LEU A 77 -2.27 -3.90 1.71
CA LEU A 77 -0.95 -4.39 2.13
C LEU A 77 -0.93 -4.88 3.59
N SER A 78 -1.93 -4.50 4.37
CA SER A 78 -2.03 -4.92 5.78
C SER A 78 -2.27 -6.42 5.93
N PRO A 79 -1.81 -7.02 7.05
CA PRO A 79 -1.97 -8.44 7.30
C PRO A 79 -3.44 -8.82 7.53
N SER A 80 -3.78 -10.10 7.36
CA SER A 80 -5.12 -10.65 7.61
C SER A 80 -5.45 -10.87 9.09
N GLN A 81 -4.62 -10.39 10.02
CA GLN A 81 -4.85 -10.51 11.47
C GLN A 81 -4.30 -9.28 12.20
N THR A 82 -4.90 -8.96 13.35
CA THR A 82 -4.43 -7.91 14.28
C THR A 82 -4.36 -8.46 15.70
N GLU A 83 -3.39 -7.97 16.47
CA GLU A 83 -3.22 -8.31 17.89
C GLU A 83 -4.21 -7.55 18.79
N LEU A 84 -4.84 -6.51 18.25
CA LEU A 84 -5.76 -5.64 18.97
C LEU A 84 -7.20 -6.09 18.76
N ALA A 85 -8.00 -6.02 19.82
CA ALA A 85 -9.38 -6.50 19.83
C ALA A 85 -10.33 -5.54 19.10
N ASP A 86 -10.02 -4.24 19.08
CA ASP A 86 -10.92 -3.18 18.59
C ASP A 86 -10.31 -2.31 17.48
N TYR A 87 -9.15 -2.69 16.94
CA TYR A 87 -8.38 -1.84 16.03
C TYR A 87 -7.60 -2.60 14.95
N TYR A 88 -7.58 -1.98 13.77
CA TYR A 88 -6.81 -2.42 12.61
C TYR A 88 -6.07 -1.23 11.97
N MET A 89 -4.77 -1.41 11.74
CA MET A 89 -3.96 -0.46 10.98
C MET A 89 -4.08 -0.83 9.49
N LEU A 90 -4.88 -0.09 8.75
CA LEU A 90 -5.11 -0.34 7.34
C LEU A 90 -4.04 0.37 6.50
N ASN A 91 -3.31 -0.39 5.70
CA ASN A 91 -2.30 0.06 4.76
C ASN A 91 -2.67 -0.47 3.38
N TRP A 92 -2.62 0.39 2.38
CA TRP A 92 -2.90 0.04 1.01
C TRP A 92 -2.12 0.93 0.06
N LYS A 93 -2.03 0.51 -1.19
CA LYS A 93 -1.38 1.29 -2.25
C LYS A 93 -2.25 1.40 -3.48
N VAL A 94 -2.04 2.48 -4.22
CA VAL A 94 -2.74 2.76 -5.48
C VAL A 94 -1.83 3.54 -6.41
N ARG A 95 -2.07 3.47 -7.71
CA ARG A 95 -1.39 4.31 -8.70
C ARG A 95 -2.36 5.30 -9.27
N SER A 96 -2.05 6.59 -9.17
CA SER A 96 -2.86 7.65 -9.76
C SER A 96 -1.97 8.78 -10.23
N ARG A 97 -2.13 9.16 -11.50
CA ARG A 97 -1.44 10.32 -12.06
C ARG A 97 -2.15 11.62 -11.69
N ALA A 98 -3.48 11.62 -11.68
CA ALA A 98 -4.26 12.73 -11.16
C ALA A 98 -4.23 12.72 -9.61
N PRO A 99 -4.29 13.90 -8.95
CA PRO A 99 -4.34 13.98 -7.49
C PRO A 99 -5.49 13.16 -6.90
N LEU A 100 -5.18 12.35 -5.89
CA LEU A 100 -6.20 11.62 -5.13
C LEU A 100 -7.06 12.60 -4.35
N LYS A 101 -8.36 12.31 -4.22
CA LYS A 101 -9.33 13.18 -3.53
C LYS A 101 -9.83 12.56 -2.24
N ASN A 102 -10.28 11.31 -2.31
CA ASN A 102 -10.78 10.58 -1.15
C ASN A 102 -10.72 9.06 -1.37
N VAL A 103 -10.88 8.33 -0.27
CA VAL A 103 -11.15 6.90 -0.26
C VAL A 103 -12.35 6.63 0.61
N THR A 104 -13.22 5.73 0.16
CA THR A 104 -14.26 5.12 0.98
C THR A 104 -13.78 3.73 1.40
N VAL A 105 -13.69 3.51 2.71
CA VAL A 105 -13.39 2.23 3.32
C VAL A 105 -14.71 1.63 3.80
N GLU A 106 -15.13 0.55 3.17
CA GLU A 106 -16.29 -0.23 3.57
C GLU A 106 -15.82 -1.44 4.39
N ILE A 107 -16.36 -1.57 5.59
CA ILE A 107 -16.02 -2.63 6.54
C ILE A 107 -17.29 -3.42 6.81
N GLU A 108 -17.23 -4.73 6.58
CA GLU A 108 -18.32 -5.65 6.84
C GLU A 108 -17.92 -6.61 7.96
N GLU A 109 -18.69 -6.61 9.05
CA GLU A 109 -18.45 -7.53 10.17
C GLU A 109 -19.22 -8.82 9.95
N PHE A 110 -18.50 -9.93 10.02
CA PHE A 110 -19.06 -11.26 9.90
C PHE A 110 -19.03 -11.97 11.24
N THR A 111 -20.21 -12.23 11.80
CA THR A 111 -20.31 -13.03 13.03
C THR A 111 -19.93 -14.47 12.73
N SER A 112 -18.82 -14.97 13.28
CA SER A 112 -18.51 -16.39 13.21
C SER A 112 -19.50 -17.16 14.08
N SER A 113 -20.40 -17.91 13.46
CA SER A 113 -21.38 -18.79 14.12
C SER A 113 -20.74 -20.07 14.66
N ASN A 114 -19.66 -19.95 15.44
CA ASN A 114 -19.00 -21.10 16.08
C ASN A 114 -19.34 -21.21 17.57
N ILE A 115 -20.53 -20.72 17.94
CA ILE A 115 -21.18 -21.01 19.22
C ILE A 115 -22.23 -22.06 18.91
N SER A 116 -22.19 -23.17 19.64
CA SER A 116 -23.04 -24.36 19.59
C SER A 116 -24.54 -24.12 19.85
N ASN A 117 -25.05 -22.91 19.59
CA ASN A 117 -26.47 -22.56 19.64
C ASN A 117 -26.77 -21.52 18.55
N PRO A 118 -27.52 -21.88 17.47
CA PRO A 118 -27.85 -20.96 16.40
C PRO A 118 -29.06 -20.13 16.81
N MET A 119 -28.87 -19.12 17.66
CA MET A 119 -29.91 -18.11 17.84
C MET A 119 -29.65 -16.93 16.91
N VAL A 120 -30.26 -17.05 15.73
CA VAL A 120 -30.46 -16.04 14.68
C VAL A 120 -29.18 -15.66 13.92
N PRO A 121 -29.11 -15.90 12.58
CA PRO A 121 -28.11 -15.27 11.74
C PRO A 121 -28.26 -13.74 11.87
N ARG A 122 -27.31 -13.08 12.54
CA ARG A 122 -27.27 -11.62 12.51
C ARG A 122 -26.83 -11.19 11.12
N SER A 123 -27.58 -10.29 10.50
CA SER A 123 -27.13 -9.65 9.25
C SER A 123 -25.75 -9.03 9.48
N PRO A 124 -24.83 -9.13 8.51
CA PRO A 124 -23.52 -8.51 8.60
C PRO A 124 -23.66 -7.03 8.92
N ARG A 125 -22.85 -6.53 9.86
CA ARG A 125 -22.87 -5.11 10.21
C ARG A 125 -21.95 -4.38 9.24
N MET A 126 -22.50 -3.49 8.43
CA MET A 126 -21.72 -2.71 7.46
C MET A 126 -21.44 -1.30 7.99
N ARG A 127 -20.18 -0.89 7.93
CA ARG A 127 -19.71 0.46 8.27
C ARG A 127 -18.94 1.05 7.10
N LYS A 128 -19.35 2.24 6.64
CA LYS A 128 -18.65 2.99 5.59
C LYS A 128 -17.99 4.21 6.18
N ILE A 129 -16.70 4.39 5.93
CA ILE A 129 -15.92 5.54 6.38
C ILE A 129 -15.30 6.21 5.16
N VAL A 130 -15.49 7.51 5.02
CA VAL A 130 -14.86 8.30 3.95
C VAL A 130 -13.70 9.08 4.55
N TYR A 131 -12.51 8.89 3.97
CA TYR A 131 -11.31 9.64 4.32
C TYR A 131 -10.95 10.60 3.18
N PRO A 132 -10.84 11.92 3.44
CA PRO A 132 -10.22 12.81 2.47
C PRO A 132 -8.74 12.44 2.32
N LEU A 133 -8.26 12.42 1.08
CA LEU A 133 -6.86 12.18 0.77
C LEU A 133 -6.25 13.53 0.39
N ASN A 134 -5.66 14.20 1.37
CA ASN A 134 -4.93 15.44 1.13
C ASN A 134 -3.43 15.19 1.28
N PRO A 135 -2.65 15.13 0.18
CA PRO A 135 -1.20 14.94 0.27
C PRO A 135 -0.49 16.09 1.00
N ASP A 136 -1.10 17.28 1.05
CA ASP A 136 -0.50 18.48 1.66
C ASP A 136 -0.75 18.57 3.18
N ASN A 137 -1.50 17.64 3.76
CA ASN A 137 -1.73 17.58 5.20
C ASN A 137 -1.12 16.32 5.82
N PRO A 138 0.22 16.29 6.03
CA PRO A 138 0.91 15.12 6.60
C PRO A 138 0.53 14.84 8.07
N ASN A 139 -0.11 15.80 8.75
CA ASN A 139 -0.49 15.72 10.16
C ASN A 139 -1.92 15.23 10.38
N ASP A 140 -2.60 14.72 9.35
CA ASP A 140 -3.93 14.13 9.55
C ASP A 140 -3.80 12.84 10.39
N VAL A 141 -4.38 12.90 11.60
CA VAL A 141 -4.39 11.81 12.57
C VAL A 141 -5.25 10.63 12.14
N ARG A 142 -6.06 10.76 11.07
CA ARG A 142 -6.90 9.69 10.54
C ARG A 142 -6.29 9.01 9.33
N THR A 143 -5.46 9.73 8.57
CA THR A 143 -4.93 9.28 7.29
C THR A 143 -3.53 9.80 7.06
N SER A 144 -2.61 8.93 6.61
CA SER A 144 -1.30 9.37 6.13
C SER A 144 -1.11 8.91 4.70
N VAL A 145 -0.79 9.85 3.80
CA VAL A 145 -0.49 9.57 2.39
C VAL A 145 1.00 9.76 2.17
N TRP A 146 1.65 8.74 1.62
CA TRP A 146 3.02 8.81 1.16
C TRP A 146 3.07 8.62 -0.35
N ALA A 147 3.67 9.59 -1.04
CA ALA A 147 4.01 9.48 -2.45
C ALA A 147 5.52 9.69 -2.58
N PRO A 148 6.25 8.87 -3.37
CA PRO A 148 7.64 9.14 -3.69
C PRO A 148 7.71 10.49 -4.43
N SER A 149 8.21 11.54 -3.77
CA SER A 149 8.42 12.84 -4.40
C SER A 149 9.37 12.68 -5.60
N GLY A 150 8.95 13.10 -6.78
CA GLY A 150 9.66 12.93 -8.05
C GLY A 150 10.91 13.80 -8.25
N HIS A 151 11.78 13.94 -7.24
CA HIS A 151 12.96 14.81 -7.28
C HIS A 151 14.27 14.13 -6.90
N THR A 152 14.45 12.86 -7.25
CA THR A 152 15.80 12.28 -7.37
C THR A 152 16.08 12.04 -8.84
N GLU A 153 16.74 13.01 -9.48
CA GLU A 153 17.45 12.80 -10.74
C GLU A 153 18.54 11.75 -10.49
N GLY A 154 18.21 10.50 -10.80
CA GLY A 154 19.12 9.39 -10.59
C GLY A 154 18.38 8.06 -10.52
N SER A 155 18.12 7.47 -11.69
CA SER A 155 17.87 6.04 -11.86
C SER A 155 16.87 5.41 -10.87
N VAL A 156 15.62 5.85 -10.88
CA VAL A 156 14.49 5.08 -10.31
C VAL A 156 13.55 4.76 -11.45
N SER A 157 13.15 3.49 -11.58
CA SER A 157 12.16 3.08 -12.57
C SER A 157 10.93 3.98 -12.48
N ASN A 158 10.42 4.46 -13.63
CA ASN A 158 9.22 5.31 -13.72
C ASN A 158 7.95 4.70 -13.08
N GLN A 159 8.03 3.46 -12.59
CA GLN A 159 6.96 2.74 -11.91
C GLN A 159 6.57 3.37 -10.57
N GLY A 160 7.51 3.95 -9.82
CA GLY A 160 7.24 4.53 -8.49
C GLY A 160 6.65 5.94 -8.50
N ARG A 161 6.79 6.71 -9.58
CA ARG A 161 6.47 8.15 -9.62
C ARG A 161 5.01 8.50 -9.32
N TRP A 162 4.09 7.56 -9.51
CA TRP A 162 2.65 7.75 -9.37
C TRP A 162 2.02 6.78 -8.36
N GLU A 163 2.84 6.04 -7.62
CA GLU A 163 2.38 5.15 -6.56
C GLU A 163 2.18 5.94 -5.27
N HIS A 164 1.02 5.75 -4.64
CA HIS A 164 0.67 6.32 -3.36
C HIS A 164 0.46 5.18 -2.38
N VAL A 165 1.07 5.27 -1.20
CA VAL A 165 0.86 4.35 -0.08
C VAL A 165 0.10 5.11 1.00
N VAL A 166 -1.00 4.55 1.47
CA VAL A 166 -1.92 5.23 2.37
C VAL A 166 -2.19 4.37 3.59
N TRP A 167 -2.16 5.01 4.75
CA TRP A 167 -2.40 4.40 6.05
C TRP A 167 -3.61 5.03 6.73
N HIS A 168 -4.45 4.21 7.37
CA HIS A 168 -5.60 4.66 8.16
C HIS A 168 -5.70 3.93 9.50
N HIS A 169 -6.13 4.67 10.52
CA HIS A 169 -6.64 4.07 11.75
C HIS A 169 -8.06 3.56 11.54
N VAL A 170 -8.29 2.26 11.72
CA VAL A 170 -9.61 1.66 11.72
C VAL A 170 -9.91 1.13 13.13
N ALA A 171 -10.51 1.99 13.96
CA ALA A 171 -10.82 1.69 15.36
C ALA A 171 -12.30 1.29 15.56
N ASN A 172 -12.66 0.99 16.82
CA ASN A 172 -14.02 0.62 17.25
C ASN A 172 -14.57 -0.56 16.42
N LEU A 173 -13.76 -1.60 16.30
CA LEU A 173 -14.13 -2.87 15.69
C LEU A 173 -14.65 -3.84 16.75
N SER A 174 -15.53 -4.76 16.36
CA SER A 174 -15.93 -5.87 17.21
C SER A 174 -14.76 -6.84 17.44
N GLU A 175 -14.59 -7.31 18.69
CA GLU A 175 -13.57 -8.27 19.12
C GLU A 175 -13.86 -9.70 18.63
N ASP A 176 -12.82 -10.53 18.51
CA ASP A 176 -12.87 -11.94 18.02
C ASP A 176 -13.75 -12.15 16.77
N THR A 177 -13.79 -11.14 15.90
CA THR A 177 -14.72 -11.08 14.77
C THR A 177 -13.93 -11.04 13.47
N GLU A 178 -14.47 -11.71 12.45
CA GLU A 178 -13.93 -11.60 11.10
C GLU A 178 -14.56 -10.38 10.41
N HIS A 179 -13.72 -9.59 9.78
CA HIS A 179 -14.08 -8.35 9.10
C HIS A 179 -13.62 -8.42 7.66
N GLY A 180 -14.43 -7.96 6.73
CA GLY A 180 -14.02 -7.75 5.36
C GLY A 180 -13.86 -6.27 5.05
N ILE A 181 -12.87 -5.94 4.22
CA ILE A 181 -12.59 -4.58 3.76
C ILE A 181 -12.75 -4.51 2.25
N SER A 182 -13.42 -3.45 1.80
CA SER A 182 -13.45 -3.03 0.41
C SER A 182 -13.10 -1.54 0.31
N LEU A 183 -12.31 -1.19 -0.70
CA LEU A 183 -11.85 0.18 -0.92
C LEU A 183 -12.47 0.74 -2.19
N LYS A 184 -12.95 1.98 -2.14
CA LYS A 184 -13.30 2.77 -3.32
C LYS A 184 -12.51 4.06 -3.30
N VAL A 185 -11.54 4.18 -4.21
CA VAL A 185 -10.61 5.30 -4.28
C VAL A 185 -11.01 6.22 -5.43
N CYS A 186 -11.07 7.52 -5.18
CA CYS A 186 -11.38 8.51 -6.19
C CYS A 186 -10.24 9.52 -6.33
N ASN A 187 -9.93 9.88 -7.56
CA ASN A 187 -9.16 11.08 -7.87
C ASN A 187 -10.12 12.20 -8.32
N GLU A 188 -9.57 13.29 -8.86
CA GLU A 188 -10.36 14.43 -9.32
C GLU A 188 -11.37 14.09 -10.44
N HIS A 189 -11.11 13.03 -11.21
CA HIS A 189 -11.86 12.72 -12.44
C HIS A 189 -12.75 11.48 -12.34
N ALA A 190 -12.30 10.44 -11.63
CA ALA A 190 -12.97 9.14 -11.59
C ALA A 190 -12.63 8.33 -10.33
N CYS A 191 -13.33 7.22 -10.14
CA CYS A 191 -13.14 6.31 -9.02
C CYS A 191 -12.87 4.88 -9.48
N ARG A 192 -12.14 4.11 -8.68
CA ARG A 192 -11.93 2.67 -8.84
C ARG A 192 -12.14 1.96 -7.51
N SER A 193 -12.82 0.82 -7.55
CA SER A 193 -12.99 -0.05 -6.39
C SER A 193 -11.97 -1.19 -6.41
N SER A 194 -11.60 -1.69 -5.23
CA SER A 194 -10.89 -2.96 -5.08
C SER A 194 -11.72 -4.10 -5.66
N THR A 195 -11.08 -5.02 -6.38
CA THR A 195 -11.74 -6.23 -6.88
C THR A 195 -12.12 -7.10 -5.69
N VAL A 196 -13.35 -7.59 -5.72
CA VAL A 196 -13.85 -8.59 -4.77
C VAL A 196 -13.20 -9.92 -5.12
N ASP A 197 -12.65 -10.63 -4.13
CA ASP A 197 -12.12 -11.97 -4.36
C ASP A 197 -13.26 -12.90 -4.83
N PRO A 198 -13.23 -13.40 -6.08
CA PRO A 198 -14.29 -14.26 -6.61
C PRO A 198 -14.37 -15.63 -5.90
N ALA A 199 -13.30 -16.05 -5.20
CA ALA A 199 -13.31 -17.27 -4.40
C ALA A 199 -13.94 -17.07 -3.01
N SER A 200 -14.11 -15.81 -2.59
CA SER A 200 -14.80 -15.47 -1.35
C SER A 200 -16.31 -15.48 -1.55
N HIS A 201 -17.04 -16.20 -0.70
CA HIS A 201 -18.50 -16.13 -0.63
C HIS A 201 -19.04 -14.75 -0.16
N ARG A 202 -18.14 -13.80 0.11
CA ARG A 202 -18.43 -12.47 0.65
C ARG A 202 -17.81 -11.39 -0.23
N PRO A 203 -18.52 -10.29 -0.53
CA PRO A 203 -18.08 -9.27 -1.49
C PRO A 203 -17.01 -8.33 -0.92
N THR A 204 -15.86 -8.89 -0.55
CA THR A 204 -14.79 -8.16 0.14
C THR A 204 -13.45 -8.38 -0.55
N SER A 205 -12.60 -7.35 -0.58
CA SER A 205 -11.28 -7.44 -1.21
C SER A 205 -10.25 -8.18 -0.34
N VAL A 206 -10.32 -7.99 0.98
CA VAL A 206 -9.50 -8.71 1.97
C VAL A 206 -10.33 -8.95 3.22
N ALA A 207 -10.15 -10.12 3.85
CA ALA A 207 -10.68 -10.42 5.18
C ALA A 207 -9.56 -10.37 6.23
N PHE A 208 -9.90 -9.89 7.43
CA PHE A 208 -9.03 -9.94 8.60
C PHE A 208 -9.80 -10.29 9.87
N ARG A 209 -9.10 -10.82 10.89
CA ARG A 209 -9.71 -11.13 12.19
C ARG A 209 -9.15 -10.25 13.31
N THR A 210 -10.03 -9.70 14.14
CA THR A 210 -9.64 -9.04 15.40
C THR A 210 -9.32 -10.04 16.48
N ALA A 211 -8.42 -9.67 17.40
CA ALA A 211 -8.08 -10.54 18.52
C ALA A 211 -9.25 -10.70 19.51
N ARG A 212 -9.24 -11.78 20.29
CA ARG A 212 -10.06 -11.87 21.51
C ARG A 212 -9.62 -10.81 22.51
N PHE A 213 -10.58 -10.23 23.22
CA PHE A 213 -10.25 -9.29 24.28
C PHE A 213 -9.60 -10.02 25.46
N SER A 214 -8.44 -9.50 25.89
CA SER A 214 -7.63 -10.04 26.99
C SER A 214 -7.55 -9.09 28.20
N GLY A 215 -8.38 -8.05 28.23
CA GLY A 215 -8.39 -7.04 29.29
C GLY A 215 -7.58 -5.78 28.99
N SER A 216 -6.56 -5.86 28.12
CA SER A 216 -5.63 -4.76 27.85
C SER A 216 -5.22 -4.58 26.39
N ASN A 217 -5.77 -5.37 25.47
CA ASN A 217 -5.40 -5.33 24.05
C ASN A 217 -6.36 -4.50 23.19
N ASN A 218 -6.96 -3.46 23.77
CA ASN A 218 -7.60 -2.42 22.99
C ASN A 218 -6.56 -1.38 22.56
N VAL A 219 -6.83 -0.69 21.46
CA VAL A 219 -5.95 0.39 21.02
C VAL A 219 -5.90 1.52 22.04
N ASP A 220 -4.69 1.98 22.34
CA ASP A 220 -4.49 3.15 23.17
C ASP A 220 -4.96 4.41 22.42
N ARG A 221 -5.66 5.31 23.12
CA ARG A 221 -6.07 6.61 22.57
C ARG A 221 -4.88 7.46 22.12
N ILE A 222 -3.72 7.30 22.76
CA ILE A 222 -2.50 8.00 22.36
C ILE A 222 -2.10 7.59 20.94
N VAL A 223 -2.23 6.32 20.58
CA VAL A 223 -1.93 5.84 19.22
C VAL A 223 -2.89 6.46 18.20
N LEU A 224 -4.18 6.60 18.54
CA LEU A 224 -5.18 7.24 17.67
C LEU A 224 -5.01 8.75 17.54
N SER A 225 -4.20 9.37 18.38
CA SER A 225 -3.89 10.80 18.32
C SER A 225 -2.67 11.13 17.44
N GLN A 226 -1.97 10.11 16.97
CA GLN A 226 -0.81 10.23 16.09
C GLN A 226 -1.21 9.97 14.64
N PRO A 227 -0.49 10.55 13.65
CA PRO A 227 -0.64 10.14 12.26
C PRO A 227 -0.39 8.64 12.08
N PRO A 228 -1.20 7.92 11.27
CA PRO A 228 -1.08 6.48 11.06
C PRO A 228 0.33 5.97 10.74
N MET A 229 1.08 6.68 9.90
CA MET A 229 2.45 6.28 9.56
C MET A 229 3.41 6.39 10.75
N ASP A 230 3.23 7.38 11.62
CA ASP A 230 4.09 7.56 12.79
C ASP A 230 3.78 6.51 13.84
N ALA A 231 2.50 6.21 14.05
CA ALA A 231 2.05 5.09 14.87
C ALA A 231 2.60 3.75 14.34
N ALA A 232 2.59 3.53 13.02
CA ALA A 232 3.15 2.33 12.40
C ALA A 232 4.68 2.22 12.60
N LYS A 233 5.42 3.34 12.46
CA LYS A 233 6.86 3.38 12.73
C LYS A 233 7.18 3.10 14.19
N ALA A 234 6.42 3.67 15.13
CA ALA A 234 6.59 3.43 16.56
C ALA A 234 6.42 1.93 16.88
N LYS A 235 5.44 1.25 16.25
CA LYS A 235 5.27 -0.21 16.40
C LYS A 235 6.47 -1.03 15.87
N ASN A 236 7.25 -0.50 14.94
CA ASN A 236 8.43 -1.18 14.40
C ASN A 236 9.74 -0.80 15.10
N GLN A 237 9.74 0.13 16.05
CA GLN A 237 10.92 0.47 16.85
C GLN A 237 11.13 -0.54 18.01
N PRO A 238 12.38 -0.91 18.33
CA PRO A 238 12.68 -1.73 19.50
C PRO A 238 12.25 -1.02 20.79
N ALA A 239 11.74 -1.78 21.76
CA ALA A 239 11.09 -1.26 22.97
C ALA A 239 11.91 -0.21 23.75
N VAL A 240 13.24 -0.27 23.68
CA VAL A 240 14.17 0.68 24.33
C VAL A 240 14.05 2.10 23.75
N LEU A 241 13.75 2.25 22.46
CA LEU A 241 13.60 3.56 21.80
C LEU A 241 12.21 4.18 22.02
N ARG A 242 11.17 3.37 22.25
CA ARG A 242 9.81 3.87 22.58
C ARG A 242 9.73 4.58 23.91
N LEU A 243 10.54 4.17 24.89
CA LEU A 243 10.60 4.81 26.21
C LEU A 243 11.25 6.21 26.15
N MET A 244 12.09 6.47 25.15
CA MET A 244 12.79 7.75 24.99
C MET A 244 12.01 8.79 24.18
N SER A 245 10.95 8.39 23.47
CA SER A 245 10.12 9.27 22.63
C SER A 245 8.77 9.65 23.24
N SER A 246 8.45 9.15 24.43
CA SER A 246 7.26 9.59 25.19
C SER A 246 7.51 10.98 25.82
N PRO A 247 6.60 11.95 25.70
CA PRO A 247 6.70 13.24 26.39
C PRO A 247 6.82 13.11 27.91
N ASP A 248 6.33 11.98 28.46
CA ASP A 248 6.35 11.68 29.89
C ASP A 248 7.68 11.06 30.36
N GLY A 249 8.62 10.79 29.46
CA GLY A 249 9.95 10.26 29.77
C GLY A 249 11.00 11.33 30.14
N ALA A 250 10.65 12.62 30.05
CA ALA A 250 11.60 13.72 30.26
C ALA A 250 11.91 14.03 31.75
N HIS A 251 11.30 13.31 32.69
CA HIS A 251 11.57 13.47 34.12
C HIS A 251 11.95 12.14 34.76
N LEU A 252 13.15 11.62 34.49
CA LEU A 252 13.96 10.78 35.40
C LEU A 252 15.17 10.18 34.68
N ILE A 253 16.09 11.00 34.16
CA ILE A 253 17.48 10.57 34.06
C ILE A 253 18.38 11.75 34.45
N HIS A 254 18.69 11.82 35.75
CA HIS A 254 19.77 12.65 36.26
C HIS A 254 21.10 11.99 35.86
N PHE A 255 21.61 12.33 34.67
CA PHE A 255 22.98 11.97 34.29
C PHE A 255 23.95 12.85 35.09
N SER A 256 24.62 12.27 36.08
CA SER A 256 25.75 12.90 36.77
C SER A 256 26.92 13.05 35.78
N TRP A 257 27.07 14.23 35.21
CA TRP A 257 28.29 14.68 34.56
C TRP A 257 29.25 15.23 35.62
N LEU A 258 30.25 14.44 36.00
CA LEU A 258 31.50 14.79 36.70
C LEU A 258 32.24 13.46 36.76
N THR A 259 33.22 13.14 35.92
CA THR A 259 34.53 13.80 35.82
C THR A 259 35.21 13.39 34.50
N PHE A 260 35.59 14.38 33.69
CA PHE A 260 36.62 14.24 32.65
C PHE A 260 37.71 15.26 32.99
N ALA A 261 38.84 14.80 33.53
CA ALA A 261 40.08 15.55 33.54
C ALA A 261 41.26 14.60 33.75
N ALA A 262 42.23 14.69 32.82
CA ALA A 262 43.54 14.06 32.80
C ALA A 262 43.53 12.53 32.59
N SER A 263 44.08 11.97 31.51
CA SER A 263 45.36 12.31 30.90
C SER A 263 45.46 11.73 29.50
N SER A 264 45.96 12.52 28.56
CA SER A 264 46.54 12.04 27.31
C SER A 264 47.98 12.55 27.24
N VAL A 265 48.91 11.59 27.15
CA VAL A 265 50.20 11.63 26.44
C VAL A 265 51.33 12.52 26.99
N VAL A 266 52.33 11.87 27.62
CA VAL A 266 53.78 12.16 27.52
C VAL A 266 54.49 10.80 27.72
N ILE A 267 54.84 10.06 26.67
CA ILE A 267 56.14 10.00 25.95
C ILE A 267 57.37 9.79 26.86
N THR A 268 58.18 8.81 26.46
CA THR A 268 59.62 8.56 26.72
C THR A 268 60.12 7.88 28.00
N TRP A 269 60.68 6.70 27.75
CA TRP A 269 62.01 6.22 28.17
C TRP A 269 62.25 5.63 29.57
N ILE A 270 63.15 4.64 29.56
CA ILE A 270 63.77 3.88 30.65
C ILE A 270 62.99 2.59 30.93
N GLY A 271 63.39 1.42 30.41
CA GLY A 271 64.75 0.91 30.52
C GLY A 271 64.85 0.14 31.83
N GLN A 272 64.68 -1.18 31.72
CA GLN A 272 65.39 -2.23 32.45
C GLN A 272 66.06 -1.87 33.79
N ILE A 273 65.88 -2.78 34.77
CA ILE A 273 66.77 -3.09 35.93
C ILE A 273 66.19 -2.67 37.31
N ILE A 274 65.72 -3.66 38.09
CA ILE A 274 66.33 -4.20 39.35
C ILE A 274 65.27 -4.74 40.36
N LEU A 275 65.41 -6.04 40.68
CA LEU A 275 65.16 -6.78 41.95
C LEU A 275 63.80 -6.54 42.67
N TYR A 276 62.95 -7.56 42.86
CA TYR A 276 63.19 -8.83 43.54
C TYR A 276 62.30 -9.95 42.97
#